data_AF-A0A429X0A2-F1
#
_entry.id   AF-A0A429X0A2-F1
#
_cell.length_a   1.000
_cell.length_b   1.000
_cell.length_c   1.000
_cell.angle_alpha   90.00
_cell.angle_beta   90.00
_cell.angle_gamma   90.00
#
_symmetry.space_group_name_H-M   'P 1'
#
loop_
_entity.id
_entity.type
_entity.pdbx_description
1 polymer ?
#
loop_
_entity_poly.entity_id
_entity_poly.type
_entity_poly.pdbx_seq_one_letter_code
_entity_poly.pdbx_strand_id
1 'polypeptide(L)'
;MSSKRKFDYKKKMNASRGKNLRRAAAIAATTLLVTVPINNTLAGFSLPGFEASTVQAASLAQVNLLQNTTVTANVVDGKPFQLNLGVSGKALANIQAVNPDRVAVFQVPAELAGDIQANGPANVSVEILPITMQDLPALGGALNDVTGALTGAVSQVLKTVDQLQSSIIPKELLTIKGVSELSKALDGLNNLEAALADLLQYNDQVEVNISPDGVITVDFTEGLGKHLETAVNDVVIQTLQNVIDAVNALEIKILPAAESIPLVGTIVKTLNQVINSTLSLVTGVGQLATNLVKNITDGTLDLVSELAQASVLGKISVDLSVNVSNPTNACVKSSEIKGAIVGDSVIDVQLLSSLEASDTVTFPDQECDSDSDSDADADADADSDSDADADADADADADADADA
;
A
#
# COMPACT_ATOMS: atom_id res chain seq x y z
N MET A 1 -6.36 30.79 -4.43
CA MET A 1 -5.85 29.85 -3.40
C MET A 1 -6.88 28.74 -3.24
N SER A 2 -6.65 27.60 -3.91
CA SER A 2 -7.56 26.44 -3.84
C SER A 2 -7.06 25.50 -2.76
N SER A 3 -7.86 25.30 -1.72
CA SER A 3 -7.62 24.33 -0.65
C SER A 3 -7.65 22.93 -1.27
N LYS A 4 -6.49 22.27 -1.35
CA LYS A 4 -6.39 20.83 -1.63
C LYS A 4 -7.10 20.12 -0.48
N ARG A 5 -8.35 19.68 -0.69
CA ARG A 5 -9.03 18.79 0.23
C ARG A 5 -8.18 17.52 0.30
N LYS A 6 -7.60 17.24 1.47
CA LYS A 6 -6.97 15.94 1.74
C LYS A 6 -8.08 14.90 1.60
N PHE A 7 -7.96 14.06 0.58
CA PHE A 7 -8.87 12.98 0.30
C PHE A 7 -8.62 11.89 1.35
N ASP A 8 -9.63 11.58 2.16
CA ASP A 8 -9.53 10.61 3.24
C ASP A 8 -9.89 9.22 2.69
N TYR A 9 -8.86 8.55 2.16
CA TYR A 9 -8.98 7.23 1.51
C TYR A 9 -9.49 6.16 2.47
N LYS A 10 -9.03 6.19 3.73
CA LYS A 10 -9.48 5.29 4.81
C LYS A 10 -10.98 5.42 5.03
N LYS A 11 -11.52 6.65 4.97
CA LYS A 11 -12.95 6.89 5.10
C LYS A 11 -13.77 6.42 3.90
N LYS A 12 -13.30 6.57 2.66
CA LYS A 12 -14.03 6.09 1.46
C LYS A 12 -14.11 4.55 1.43
N MET A 13 -13.00 3.89 1.72
CA MET A 13 -12.91 2.43 1.79
C MET A 13 -13.83 1.85 2.89
N ASN A 14 -13.87 2.50 4.06
CA ASN A 14 -14.79 2.13 5.13
C ASN A 14 -16.26 2.52 4.84
N ALA A 15 -16.52 3.62 4.13
CA ALA A 15 -17.88 4.06 3.78
C ALA A 15 -18.51 3.22 2.66
N SER A 16 -17.71 2.72 1.70
CA SER A 16 -18.16 1.82 0.63
C SER A 16 -18.63 0.46 1.22
N ARG A 17 -17.96 0.00 2.29
CA ARG A 17 -18.40 -1.17 3.07
C ARG A 17 -19.75 -0.97 3.74
N GLY A 18 -20.08 0.22 4.24
CA GLY A 18 -21.36 0.49 4.91
C GLY A 18 -22.61 0.25 4.04
N LYS A 19 -22.50 0.33 2.71
CA LYS A 19 -23.62 0.04 1.79
C LYS A 19 -23.81 -1.47 1.53
N ASN A 20 -22.74 -2.27 1.58
CA ASN A 20 -22.77 -3.72 1.37
C ASN A 20 -22.85 -4.52 2.68
N LEU A 21 -22.53 -3.92 3.83
CA LEU A 21 -22.62 -4.54 5.16
C LEU A 21 -24.06 -4.77 5.66
N ARG A 22 -25.09 -4.31 4.93
CA ARG A 22 -26.48 -4.71 5.23
C ARG A 22 -26.73 -6.20 4.97
N ARG A 23 -25.76 -6.93 4.42
CA ARG A 23 -25.80 -8.40 4.27
C ARG A 23 -24.77 -9.15 5.13
N ALA A 24 -24.01 -8.48 6.00
CA ALA A 24 -23.03 -9.10 6.89
C ALA A 24 -23.07 -8.47 8.29
N ALA A 25 -24.26 -8.34 8.86
CA ALA A 25 -24.45 -7.83 10.21
C ALA A 25 -24.38 -8.99 11.21
N ALA A 26 -23.19 -9.27 11.72
CA ALA A 26 -22.98 -9.75 13.08
C ALA A 26 -21.50 -9.56 13.44
N ILE A 27 -21.25 -9.16 14.68
CA ILE A 27 -19.97 -8.99 15.39
C ILE A 27 -19.74 -7.52 15.76
N ALA A 28 -20.41 -7.13 16.84
CA ALA A 28 -19.93 -6.18 17.83
C ALA A 28 -21.01 -6.06 18.93
N ALA A 29 -20.78 -6.64 20.12
CA ALA A 29 -21.29 -6.11 21.38
C ALA A 29 -20.71 -6.83 22.62
N THR A 30 -19.73 -6.15 23.23
CA THR A 30 -19.61 -5.82 24.67
C THR A 30 -19.36 -6.89 25.74
N THR A 31 -18.22 -6.67 26.41
CA THR A 31 -17.73 -7.06 27.73
C THR A 31 -18.72 -6.90 28.90
N LEU A 32 -18.74 -7.89 29.81
CA LEU A 32 -18.92 -7.71 31.26
C LEU A 32 -18.09 -8.79 31.99
N LEU A 33 -17.15 -8.34 32.82
CA LEU A 33 -16.26 -9.14 33.68
C LEU A 33 -17.03 -9.77 34.86
N VAL A 34 -16.82 -11.06 35.13
CA VAL A 34 -16.83 -11.61 36.49
C VAL A 34 -15.68 -12.61 36.61
N THR A 35 -14.75 -12.32 37.53
CA THR A 35 -13.59 -13.13 37.90
C THR A 35 -14.00 -14.35 38.73
N VAL A 36 -13.80 -15.57 38.21
CA VAL A 36 -13.73 -16.81 39.01
C VAL A 36 -12.78 -17.78 38.29
N PRO A 37 -11.84 -18.46 38.98
CA PRO A 37 -10.98 -19.44 38.33
C PRO A 37 -11.79 -20.70 38.01
N ILE A 38 -11.89 -21.08 36.73
CA ILE A 38 -12.55 -22.34 36.34
C ILE A 38 -11.52 -23.25 35.68
N ASN A 39 -11.09 -24.24 36.43
CA ASN A 39 -10.45 -25.44 35.91
C ASN A 39 -11.39 -26.14 34.91
N ASN A 40 -10.80 -26.65 33.83
CA ASN A 40 -11.43 -27.49 32.81
C ASN A 40 -12.42 -28.51 33.40
N THR A 41 -13.72 -28.29 33.21
CA THR A 41 -14.75 -29.31 32.92
C THR A 41 -16.15 -28.67 32.93
N LEU A 42 -16.76 -28.44 31.77
CA LEU A 42 -18.22 -28.36 31.63
C LEU A 42 -18.62 -28.54 30.16
N ALA A 43 -18.61 -29.79 29.70
CA ALA A 43 -19.38 -30.18 28.54
C ALA A 43 -20.87 -30.25 28.96
N GLY A 44 -21.73 -29.48 28.29
CA GLY A 44 -23.18 -29.72 28.31
C GLY A 44 -24.07 -28.77 29.11
N PHE A 45 -23.72 -27.49 29.26
CA PHE A 45 -24.67 -26.49 29.78
C PHE A 45 -25.09 -25.50 28.68
N SER A 46 -26.33 -25.61 28.19
CA SER A 46 -26.93 -24.63 27.26
C SER A 46 -28.08 -23.89 27.94
N LEU A 47 -27.97 -22.57 28.08
CA LEU A 47 -29.06 -21.69 28.51
C LEU A 47 -29.90 -21.29 27.29
N PRO A 48 -31.22 -21.54 27.26
CA PRO A 48 -32.07 -21.10 26.17
C PRO A 48 -32.12 -19.56 26.12
N GLY A 49 -31.61 -18.98 25.04
CA GLY A 49 -31.57 -17.52 24.83
C GLY A 49 -30.22 -16.84 25.12
N PHE A 50 -29.18 -17.59 25.50
CA PHE A 50 -27.80 -17.11 25.58
C PHE A 50 -26.90 -18.01 24.72
N GLU A 51 -26.58 -17.57 23.50
CA GLU A 51 -25.48 -18.14 22.75
C GLU A 51 -24.18 -17.56 23.34
N ALA A 52 -23.42 -18.41 24.04
CA ALA A 52 -22.04 -18.08 24.34
C ALA A 52 -21.27 -18.09 23.02
N SER A 53 -21.09 -16.91 22.42
CA SER A 53 -20.14 -16.72 21.33
C SER A 53 -18.75 -17.07 21.84
N THR A 54 -18.34 -18.32 21.67
CA THR A 54 -16.93 -18.67 21.68
C THR A 54 -16.29 -17.87 20.56
N VAL A 55 -15.58 -16.79 20.91
CA VAL A 55 -14.72 -16.08 19.96
C VAL A 55 -13.72 -17.11 19.49
N GLN A 56 -13.99 -17.67 18.32
CA GLN A 56 -13.07 -18.56 17.64
C GLN A 56 -11.88 -17.68 17.29
N ALA A 57 -10.77 -17.87 18.02
CA ALA A 57 -9.48 -17.30 17.66
C ALA A 57 -9.30 -17.60 16.16
N ALA A 58 -9.21 -16.55 15.33
CA ALA A 58 -9.00 -16.72 13.91
C ALA A 58 -7.78 -17.65 13.75
N SER A 59 -7.98 -18.80 13.10
CA SER A 59 -6.91 -19.77 12.95
C SER A 59 -5.78 -19.14 12.15
N LEU A 60 -4.55 -19.31 12.62
CA LEU A 60 -3.33 -18.56 12.31
C LEU A 60 -2.90 -18.57 10.82
N ALA A 61 -3.47 -19.47 10.01
CA ALA A 61 -3.38 -19.45 8.54
C ALA A 61 -4.15 -18.28 7.87
N GLN A 62 -4.89 -17.48 8.64
CA GLN A 62 -5.65 -16.32 8.15
C GLN A 62 -4.93 -14.98 8.29
N VAL A 63 -3.77 -14.91 8.97
CA VAL A 63 -3.17 -13.60 9.33
C VAL A 63 -2.07 -13.19 8.35
N ASN A 64 -1.21 -14.11 7.92
CA ASN A 64 -0.18 -13.82 6.91
C ASN A 64 -0.81 -13.73 5.52
N LEU A 65 -0.63 -12.60 4.85
CA LEU A 65 -1.13 -12.31 3.51
C LEU A 65 -0.25 -12.92 2.41
N LEU A 66 0.88 -13.53 2.77
CA LEU A 66 1.83 -14.10 1.82
C LEU A 66 1.86 -15.63 1.85
N GLN A 67 2.07 -16.20 0.67
CA GLN A 67 2.58 -17.57 0.50
C GLN A 67 4.10 -17.56 0.33
N ASN A 68 4.74 -18.65 0.74
CA ASN A 68 6.20 -18.83 0.63
C ASN A 68 6.96 -17.67 1.30
N THR A 69 6.50 -17.28 2.48
CA THR A 69 7.07 -16.18 3.25
C THR A 69 8.48 -16.52 3.66
N THR A 70 9.41 -15.62 3.34
CA THR A 70 10.81 -15.67 3.75
C THR A 70 11.08 -14.48 4.65
N VAL A 71 11.70 -14.73 5.80
CA VAL A 71 12.20 -13.70 6.71
C VAL A 71 13.71 -13.74 6.65
N THR A 72 14.36 -12.58 6.69
CA THR A 72 15.81 -12.44 6.74
C THR A 72 16.19 -11.49 7.87
N ALA A 73 17.19 -11.87 8.67
CA ALA A 73 17.73 -11.05 9.73
C ALA A 73 19.27 -11.10 9.67
N ASN A 74 19.91 -9.94 9.53
CA ASN A 74 21.36 -9.85 9.46
C ASN A 74 21.89 -8.70 10.33
N VAL A 75 22.79 -9.01 11.25
CA VAL A 75 23.53 -8.01 12.03
C VAL A 75 24.76 -7.56 11.26
N VAL A 76 24.98 -6.25 11.25
CA VAL A 76 26.22 -5.62 10.79
C VAL A 76 26.94 -5.08 12.02
N ASP A 77 28.22 -5.45 12.14
CA ASP A 77 29.08 -5.05 13.25
C ASP A 77 29.18 -3.53 13.38
N GLY A 78 29.00 -3.04 14.60
CA GLY A 78 29.00 -1.62 14.94
C GLY A 78 28.56 -1.39 16.38
N LYS A 79 28.83 -0.19 16.92
CA LYS A 79 28.24 0.27 18.19
C LYS A 79 27.55 1.62 17.93
N PRO A 80 26.21 1.69 17.86
CA PRO A 80 25.24 0.60 17.99
C PRO A 80 25.31 -0.44 16.87
N PHE A 81 24.84 -1.67 17.11
CA PHE A 81 24.72 -2.69 16.07
C PHE A 81 23.61 -2.31 15.09
N GLN A 82 23.77 -2.65 13.81
CA GLN A 82 22.72 -2.49 12.82
C GLN A 82 22.09 -3.84 12.51
N LEU A 83 20.79 -3.98 12.76
CA LEU A 83 20.01 -5.17 12.43
C LEU A 83 19.17 -4.88 11.17
N ASN A 84 19.53 -5.53 10.07
CA ASN A 84 18.79 -5.47 8.82
C ASN A 84 17.76 -6.60 8.81
N LEU A 85 16.50 -6.23 8.59
CA LEU A 85 15.35 -7.14 8.58
C LEU A 85 14.68 -7.10 7.21
N GLY A 86 14.24 -8.27 6.74
CA GLY A 86 13.53 -8.40 5.48
C GLY A 86 12.40 -9.41 5.59
N VAL A 87 11.27 -9.13 4.96
CA VAL A 87 10.16 -10.08 4.77
C VAL A 87 9.72 -10.04 3.32
N SER A 88 9.60 -11.21 2.69
CA SER A 88 9.12 -11.31 1.32
C SER A 88 8.29 -12.55 1.06
N GLY A 89 7.46 -12.52 0.03
CA GLY A 89 6.58 -13.63 -0.34
C GLY A 89 5.59 -13.24 -1.43
N LYS A 90 4.75 -14.18 -1.87
CA LYS A 90 3.72 -13.93 -2.90
C LYS A 90 2.37 -13.62 -2.27
N ALA A 91 1.72 -12.53 -2.66
CA ALA A 91 0.42 -12.16 -2.11
C ALA A 91 -0.67 -13.22 -2.37
N LEU A 92 -1.51 -13.45 -1.36
CA LEU A 92 -2.67 -14.33 -1.44
C LEU A 92 -3.83 -13.63 -2.14
N ALA A 93 -4.33 -14.20 -3.24
CA ALA A 93 -5.41 -13.62 -4.03
C ALA A 93 -6.68 -13.36 -3.18
N ASN A 94 -7.13 -14.39 -2.45
CA ASN A 94 -8.42 -14.34 -1.73
C ASN A 94 -8.45 -13.37 -0.54
N ILE A 95 -7.30 -12.96 0.00
CA ILE A 95 -7.26 -12.05 1.17
C ILE A 95 -7.27 -10.58 0.74
N GLN A 96 -6.83 -10.27 -0.50
CA GLN A 96 -6.77 -8.89 -1.01
C GLN A 96 -8.16 -8.21 -1.08
N ALA A 97 -9.21 -8.99 -1.39
CA ALA A 97 -10.58 -8.50 -1.44
C ALA A 97 -11.20 -8.25 -0.05
N VAL A 98 -10.69 -8.93 0.99
CA VAL A 98 -11.28 -8.97 2.33
C VAL A 98 -10.58 -8.01 3.29
N ASN A 99 -9.28 -7.76 3.14
CA ASN A 99 -8.57 -6.80 3.97
C ASN A 99 -7.71 -5.90 3.08
N PRO A 100 -7.86 -4.57 3.14
CA PRO A 100 -7.02 -3.67 2.36
C PRO A 100 -5.70 -3.35 3.06
N ASP A 101 -5.66 -3.43 4.39
CA ASP A 101 -4.49 -3.08 5.18
C ASP A 101 -3.31 -4.00 4.80
N ARG A 102 -2.13 -3.41 4.69
CA ARG A 102 -0.88 -4.06 4.34
C ARG A 102 0.18 -3.54 5.28
N VAL A 103 0.41 -4.31 6.34
CA VAL A 103 1.38 -3.97 7.37
C VAL A 103 2.42 -5.07 7.41
N ALA A 104 3.67 -4.74 7.14
CA ALA A 104 4.77 -5.64 7.44
C ALA A 104 5.07 -5.56 8.94
N VAL A 105 5.20 -6.71 9.58
CA VAL A 105 5.43 -6.82 11.02
C VAL A 105 6.65 -7.70 11.26
N PHE A 106 7.52 -7.25 12.15
CA PHE A 106 8.61 -8.05 12.70
C PHE A 106 8.48 -8.10 14.21
N GLN A 107 8.55 -9.30 14.78
CA GLN A 107 8.65 -9.48 16.23
C GLN A 107 10.11 -9.76 16.55
N VAL A 108 10.72 -8.84 17.31
CA VAL A 108 12.01 -9.10 17.94
C VAL A 108 11.80 -9.71 19.34
N PRO A 109 12.78 -10.46 19.87
CA PRO A 109 12.69 -10.99 21.23
C PRO A 109 12.63 -9.89 22.29
N ALA A 110 11.99 -10.21 23.41
CA ALA A 110 11.75 -9.27 24.51
C ALA A 110 13.06 -8.74 25.13
N GLU A 111 14.16 -9.49 25.00
CA GLU A 111 15.48 -9.10 25.50
C GLU A 111 16.08 -7.91 24.72
N LEU A 112 15.59 -7.67 23.50
CA LEU A 112 15.97 -6.53 22.67
C LEU A 112 14.89 -5.43 22.67
N ALA A 113 13.72 -5.69 23.26
CA ALA A 113 12.64 -4.72 23.33
C ALA A 113 13.07 -3.53 24.19
N GLY A 114 13.01 -2.32 23.62
CA GLY A 114 13.44 -1.07 24.27
C GLY A 114 14.82 -0.56 23.83
N ASP A 115 15.69 -1.43 23.30
CA ASP A 115 17.03 -1.04 22.83
C ASP A 115 17.07 -0.78 21.31
N ILE A 116 15.94 -0.95 20.63
CA ILE A 116 15.80 -0.83 19.18
C ILE A 116 15.32 0.56 18.80
N GLN A 117 16.01 1.18 17.85
CA GLN A 117 15.63 2.46 17.25
C GLN A 117 15.64 2.34 15.73
N ALA A 118 14.68 2.99 15.05
CA ALA A 118 14.60 2.96 13.59
C ALA A 118 15.88 3.57 12.98
N ASN A 119 16.45 2.91 11.97
CA ASN A 119 17.58 3.42 11.21
C ASN A 119 17.14 3.77 9.79
N GLY A 120 16.35 4.84 9.69
CA GLY A 120 15.74 5.28 8.44
C GLY A 120 14.43 4.55 8.08
N PRO A 121 13.85 4.88 6.91
CA PRO A 121 12.63 4.25 6.43
C PRO A 121 12.88 2.83 5.91
N ALA A 122 11.82 2.02 5.89
CA ALA A 122 11.80 0.73 5.21
C ALA A 122 11.63 0.92 3.70
N ASN A 123 12.32 0.10 2.90
CA ASN A 123 12.08 -0.01 1.48
C ASN A 123 10.97 -1.05 1.24
N VAL A 124 9.90 -0.63 0.59
CA VAL A 124 8.76 -1.48 0.24
C VAL A 124 8.75 -1.66 -1.28
N SER A 125 8.67 -2.91 -1.72
CA SER A 125 8.52 -3.27 -3.13
C SER A 125 7.34 -4.22 -3.31
N VAL A 126 6.45 -3.89 -4.22
CA VAL A 126 5.28 -4.69 -4.56
C VAL A 126 5.23 -4.86 -6.07
N GLU A 127 5.32 -6.09 -6.53
CA GLU A 127 5.00 -6.47 -7.90
C GLU A 127 3.49 -6.35 -8.12
N ILE A 128 3.10 -5.67 -9.19
CA ILE A 128 1.70 -5.55 -9.60
C ILE A 128 1.54 -6.46 -10.81
N LEU A 129 0.62 -7.42 -10.71
CA LEU A 129 0.26 -8.29 -11.81
C LEU A 129 -0.44 -7.46 -12.90
N PRO A 130 -0.29 -7.85 -14.18
CA PRO A 130 -0.93 -7.15 -15.29
C PRO A 130 -2.42 -6.95 -15.05
N ILE A 131 -2.88 -5.70 -15.15
CA ILE A 131 -4.28 -5.31 -14.95
C ILE A 131 -5.01 -5.37 -16.30
N THR A 132 -6.14 -6.06 -16.35
CA THR A 132 -6.97 -6.19 -17.55
C THR A 132 -8.32 -5.49 -17.37
N MET A 133 -9.08 -5.31 -18.46
CA MET A 133 -10.44 -4.76 -18.37
C MET A 133 -11.43 -5.69 -17.67
N GLN A 134 -11.10 -6.99 -17.50
CA GLN A 134 -11.91 -7.92 -16.72
C GLN A 134 -11.83 -7.62 -15.22
N ASP A 135 -10.71 -7.04 -14.79
CA ASP A 135 -10.44 -6.67 -13.40
C ASP A 135 -11.16 -5.37 -13.01
N LEU A 136 -11.60 -4.59 -13.99
CA LEU A 136 -12.23 -3.28 -13.83
C LEU A 136 -13.60 -3.22 -14.55
N PRO A 137 -14.59 -4.05 -14.19
CA PRO A 137 -15.82 -4.22 -14.96
C PRO A 137 -16.68 -2.96 -15.09
N ALA A 138 -16.75 -2.11 -14.06
CA ALA A 138 -17.48 -0.85 -14.10
C ALA A 138 -16.78 0.15 -15.04
N LEU A 139 -15.46 0.22 -14.97
CA LEU A 139 -14.67 1.02 -15.91
C LEU A 139 -14.79 0.50 -17.34
N GLY A 140 -14.66 -0.81 -17.55
CA GLY A 140 -14.79 -1.46 -18.84
C GLY A 140 -16.16 -1.19 -19.48
N GLY A 141 -17.23 -1.25 -18.70
CA GLY A 141 -18.57 -0.86 -19.15
C GLY A 141 -18.64 0.58 -19.65
N ALA A 142 -18.14 1.53 -18.86
CA ALA A 142 -18.16 2.94 -19.24
C ALA A 142 -17.24 3.27 -20.42
N LEU A 143 -16.08 2.61 -20.52
CA LEU A 143 -15.17 2.74 -21.65
C LEU A 143 -15.75 2.16 -22.93
N ASN A 144 -16.51 1.06 -22.85
CA ASN A 144 -17.19 0.47 -24.01
C ASN A 144 -18.20 1.44 -24.62
N ASP A 145 -18.94 2.20 -23.80
CA ASP A 145 -19.85 3.23 -24.29
C ASP A 145 -19.12 4.33 -25.05
N VAL A 146 -18.00 4.82 -24.50
CA VAL A 146 -17.15 5.84 -25.16
C VAL A 146 -16.54 5.30 -26.45
N THR A 147 -15.96 4.10 -26.41
CA THR A 147 -15.27 3.48 -27.54
C THR A 147 -16.24 3.15 -28.67
N GLY A 148 -17.44 2.63 -28.34
CA GLY A 148 -18.50 2.37 -29.31
C GLY A 148 -19.01 3.65 -29.98
N ALA A 149 -19.27 4.69 -29.18
CA ALA A 149 -19.69 5.99 -29.70
C ALA A 149 -18.60 6.64 -30.58
N LEU A 150 -17.33 6.57 -30.17
CA LEU A 150 -16.21 7.08 -30.95
C LEU A 150 -16.03 6.31 -32.25
N THR A 151 -16.13 4.98 -32.24
CA THR A 151 -16.06 4.15 -33.45
C THR A 151 -17.12 4.55 -34.48
N GLY A 152 -18.36 4.76 -34.01
CA GLY A 152 -19.45 5.25 -34.84
C GLY A 152 -19.17 6.66 -35.39
N ALA A 153 -18.68 7.56 -34.54
CA ALA A 153 -18.35 8.93 -34.91
C ALA A 153 -17.21 8.99 -35.94
N VAL A 154 -16.11 8.24 -35.74
CA VAL A 154 -15.00 8.13 -36.69
C VAL A 154 -15.50 7.60 -38.03
N SER A 155 -16.32 6.54 -38.03
CA SER A 155 -16.90 5.99 -39.26
C SER A 155 -17.75 7.02 -40.02
N GLN A 156 -18.53 7.82 -39.30
CA GLN A 156 -19.34 8.87 -39.91
C GLN A 156 -18.50 10.06 -40.41
N VAL A 157 -17.44 10.43 -39.68
CA VAL A 157 -16.46 11.45 -40.11
C VAL A 157 -15.80 11.04 -41.41
N LEU A 158 -15.31 9.80 -41.51
CA LEU A 158 -14.68 9.29 -42.73
C LEU A 158 -15.67 9.33 -43.91
N LYS A 159 -16.91 8.88 -43.72
CA LYS A 159 -17.96 8.98 -44.76
C LYS A 159 -18.22 10.43 -45.19
N THR A 160 -18.29 11.37 -44.24
CA THR A 160 -18.50 12.79 -44.54
C THR A 160 -17.32 13.37 -45.30
N VAL A 161 -16.09 13.01 -44.91
CA VAL A 161 -14.87 13.41 -45.62
C VAL A 161 -14.87 12.87 -47.06
N ASP A 162 -15.21 11.59 -47.26
CA ASP A 162 -15.30 10.97 -48.58
C ASP A 162 -16.36 11.65 -49.46
N GLN A 163 -17.52 11.98 -48.90
CA GLN A 163 -18.58 12.73 -49.60
C GLN A 163 -18.13 14.13 -50.02
N LEU A 164 -17.40 14.83 -49.15
CA LEU A 164 -16.86 16.16 -49.46
C LEU A 164 -15.79 16.09 -50.54
N GLN A 165 -14.87 15.12 -50.46
CA GLN A 165 -13.80 14.93 -51.43
C GLN A 165 -14.31 14.46 -52.80
N SER A 166 -15.41 13.72 -52.83
CA SER A 166 -16.08 13.28 -54.07
C SER A 166 -17.07 14.31 -54.62
N SER A 167 -17.29 15.42 -53.90
CA SER A 167 -18.20 16.47 -54.33
C SER A 167 -17.61 17.32 -55.45
N ILE A 168 -18.47 18.09 -56.12
CA ILE A 168 -18.06 19.08 -57.12
C ILE A 168 -17.45 20.35 -56.50
N ILE A 169 -17.30 20.41 -55.16
CA ILE A 169 -16.73 21.58 -54.46
C ILE A 169 -15.20 21.53 -54.59
N PRO A 170 -14.55 22.64 -55.02
CA PRO A 170 -13.09 22.73 -55.05
C PRO A 170 -12.46 22.48 -53.67
N LYS A 171 -11.33 21.78 -53.63
CA LYS A 171 -10.64 21.41 -52.38
C LYS A 171 -10.19 22.63 -51.58
N GLU A 172 -9.89 23.74 -52.26
CA GLU A 172 -9.49 25.02 -51.67
C GLU A 172 -10.61 25.66 -50.85
N LEU A 173 -11.85 25.21 -51.05
CA LEU A 173 -13.03 25.66 -50.30
C LEU A 173 -13.44 24.68 -49.20
N LEU A 174 -12.62 23.66 -48.92
CA LEU A 174 -12.85 22.68 -47.86
C LEU A 174 -11.78 22.82 -46.77
N THR A 175 -12.23 22.89 -45.52
CA THR A 175 -11.37 22.76 -44.34
C THR A 175 -11.66 21.41 -43.70
N ILE A 176 -10.65 20.53 -43.65
CA ILE A 176 -10.74 19.21 -42.99
C ILE A 176 -9.47 19.06 -42.13
N LYS A 177 -9.64 19.03 -40.81
CA LYS A 177 -8.57 18.86 -39.82
C LYS A 177 -9.01 17.93 -38.70
N GLY A 178 -8.07 17.31 -37.99
CA GLY A 178 -8.36 16.52 -36.79
C GLY A 178 -8.79 15.07 -37.04
N VAL A 179 -8.94 14.64 -38.31
CA VAL A 179 -9.42 13.28 -38.64
C VAL A 179 -8.40 12.20 -38.24
N SER A 180 -7.10 12.48 -38.43
CA SER A 180 -6.02 11.56 -38.06
C SER A 180 -5.91 11.43 -36.55
N GLU A 181 -6.02 12.55 -35.85
CA GLU A 181 -6.02 12.65 -34.39
C GLU A 181 -7.18 11.87 -33.79
N LEU A 182 -8.39 11.98 -34.39
CA LEU A 182 -9.56 11.22 -33.97
C LEU A 182 -9.38 9.71 -34.15
N SER A 183 -8.78 9.27 -35.26
CA SER A 183 -8.44 7.86 -35.48
C SER A 183 -7.41 7.36 -34.48
N LYS A 184 -6.34 8.13 -34.23
CA LYS A 184 -5.32 7.78 -33.24
C LYS A 184 -5.87 7.71 -31.82
N ALA A 185 -6.82 8.57 -31.47
CA ALA A 185 -7.48 8.51 -30.17
C ALA A 185 -8.32 7.23 -30.01
N LEU A 186 -9.00 6.80 -31.08
CA LEU A 186 -9.70 5.50 -31.11
C LEU A 186 -8.73 4.33 -30.96
N ASP A 187 -7.60 4.36 -31.66
CA ASP A 187 -6.56 3.34 -31.51
C ASP A 187 -6.01 3.32 -30.08
N GLY A 188 -5.83 4.49 -29.46
CA GLY A 188 -5.43 4.61 -28.06
C GLY A 188 -6.41 3.91 -27.10
N LEU A 189 -7.72 4.13 -27.28
CA LEU A 189 -8.74 3.43 -26.48
C LEU A 189 -8.72 1.92 -26.71
N ASN A 190 -8.59 1.47 -27.96
CA ASN A 190 -8.56 0.04 -28.29
C ASN A 190 -7.30 -0.67 -27.74
N ASN A 191 -6.22 0.08 -27.51
CA ASN A 191 -4.96 -0.44 -26.95
C ASN A 191 -4.80 -0.16 -25.45
N LEU A 192 -5.84 0.33 -24.78
CA LEU A 192 -5.78 0.71 -23.36
C LEU A 192 -5.45 -0.48 -22.45
N GLU A 193 -5.94 -1.68 -22.78
CA GLU A 193 -5.62 -2.89 -22.02
C GLU A 193 -4.12 -3.20 -22.00
N ALA A 194 -3.44 -3.03 -23.16
CA ALA A 194 -1.99 -3.21 -23.21
C ALA A 194 -1.25 -2.17 -22.36
N ALA A 195 -1.75 -0.92 -22.31
CA ALA A 195 -1.17 0.12 -21.47
C ALA A 195 -1.35 -0.14 -19.96
N LEU A 196 -2.47 -0.77 -19.56
CA LEU A 196 -2.73 -1.15 -18.16
C LEU A 196 -1.89 -2.36 -17.72
N ALA A 197 -1.59 -3.27 -18.65
CA ALA A 197 -0.74 -4.43 -18.38
C ALA A 197 0.69 -4.06 -17.96
N ASP A 198 1.18 -2.87 -18.32
CA ASP A 198 2.55 -2.41 -18.07
C ASP A 198 2.76 -1.75 -16.68
N LEU A 199 1.74 -1.68 -15.82
CA LEU A 199 1.79 -1.01 -14.50
C LEU A 199 2.51 -1.83 -13.40
N LEU A 200 3.59 -2.52 -13.75
CA LEU A 200 4.10 -3.73 -13.10
C LEU A 200 4.72 -3.60 -11.69
N GLN A 201 4.80 -2.40 -11.09
CA GLN A 201 5.54 -2.24 -9.84
C GLN A 201 5.15 -1.02 -9.02
N TYR A 202 5.25 -1.18 -7.70
CA TYR A 202 5.25 -0.12 -6.69
C TYR A 202 6.54 -0.24 -5.86
N ASN A 203 7.24 0.87 -5.69
CA ASN A 203 8.42 0.98 -4.82
C ASN A 203 8.32 2.27 -4.01
N ASP A 204 8.54 2.19 -2.69
CA ASP A 204 8.40 3.33 -1.80
C ASP A 204 9.26 3.22 -0.54
N GLN A 205 9.44 4.34 0.15
CA GLN A 205 10.12 4.41 1.44
C GLN A 205 9.13 4.80 2.53
N VAL A 206 8.90 3.89 3.47
CA VAL A 206 7.83 3.98 4.47
C VAL A 206 8.42 4.05 5.87
N GLU A 207 7.82 4.87 6.73
CA GLU A 207 8.26 5.04 8.12
C GLU A 207 8.15 3.73 8.92
N VAL A 208 9.17 3.45 9.73
CA VAL A 208 9.23 2.28 10.62
C VAL A 208 8.71 2.69 12.00
N ASN A 209 7.67 2.02 12.47
CA ASN A 209 7.13 2.23 13.80
C ASN A 209 7.56 1.08 14.72
N ILE A 210 8.09 1.41 15.90
CA ILE A 210 8.57 0.43 16.87
C ILE A 210 7.74 0.57 18.15
N SER A 211 7.08 -0.51 18.53
CA SER A 211 6.32 -0.60 19.77
C SER A 211 7.22 -0.97 20.95
N PRO A 212 6.86 -0.57 22.19
CA PRO A 212 7.67 -0.87 23.39
C PRO A 212 7.88 -2.37 23.68
N ASP A 213 7.03 -3.23 23.12
CA ASP A 213 7.06 -4.69 23.22
C ASP A 213 7.96 -5.36 22.16
N GLY A 214 8.70 -4.57 21.37
CA GLY A 214 9.60 -5.08 20.33
C GLY A 214 8.91 -5.42 19.01
N VAL A 215 7.64 -5.05 18.84
CA VAL A 215 6.95 -5.18 17.55
C VAL A 215 7.35 -4.02 16.64
N ILE A 216 7.91 -4.33 15.47
CA ILE A 216 8.26 -3.37 14.44
C ILE A 216 7.20 -3.46 13.34
N THR A 217 6.62 -2.33 12.94
CA THR A 217 5.56 -2.26 11.92
C THR A 217 5.91 -1.27 10.82
N VAL A 218 5.55 -1.63 9.59
CA VAL A 218 5.66 -0.78 8.40
C VAL A 218 4.31 -0.83 7.67
N ASP A 219 3.52 0.23 7.78
CA ASP A 219 2.21 0.34 7.13
C ASP A 219 2.35 1.04 5.77
N PHE A 220 2.24 0.25 4.70
CA PHE A 220 2.33 0.74 3.32
C PHE A 220 0.98 0.71 2.59
N THR A 221 -0.12 0.57 3.35
CA THR A 221 -1.49 0.47 2.82
C THR A 221 -1.86 1.66 1.94
N GLU A 222 -1.69 2.87 2.46
CA GLU A 222 -2.10 4.10 1.77
C GLU A 222 -1.22 4.37 0.53
N GLY A 223 0.08 4.16 0.65
CA GLY A 223 1.04 4.34 -0.43
C GLY A 223 0.74 3.41 -1.62
N LEU A 224 0.56 2.12 -1.35
CA LEU A 224 0.22 1.13 -2.36
C LEU A 224 -1.15 1.41 -3.01
N GLY A 225 -2.17 1.70 -2.19
CA GLY A 225 -3.52 1.99 -2.70
C GLY A 225 -3.53 3.22 -3.61
N LYS A 226 -2.85 4.30 -3.20
CA LYS A 226 -2.73 5.52 -4.00
C LYS A 226 -1.93 5.28 -5.27
N HIS A 227 -0.86 4.49 -5.23
CA HIS A 227 -0.06 4.17 -6.40
C HIS A 227 -0.89 3.42 -7.44
N LEU A 228 -1.60 2.37 -7.03
CA LEU A 228 -2.50 1.60 -7.90
C LEU A 228 -3.58 2.49 -8.53
N GLU A 229 -4.25 3.30 -7.72
CA GLU A 229 -5.27 4.22 -8.20
C GLU A 229 -4.70 5.25 -9.18
N THR A 230 -3.57 5.89 -8.82
CA THR A 230 -2.95 6.93 -9.65
C THR A 230 -2.44 6.35 -10.96
N ALA A 231 -1.76 5.20 -10.93
CA ALA A 231 -1.21 4.56 -12.12
C ALA A 231 -2.31 4.17 -13.12
N VAL A 232 -3.39 3.56 -12.64
CA VAL A 232 -4.54 3.21 -13.49
C VAL A 232 -5.26 4.47 -13.97
N ASN A 233 -5.52 5.43 -13.07
CA ASN A 233 -6.17 6.69 -13.42
C ASN A 233 -5.38 7.45 -14.48
N ASP A 234 -4.07 7.59 -14.36
CA ASP A 234 -3.25 8.34 -15.29
C ASP A 234 -3.31 7.74 -16.70
N VAL A 235 -3.20 6.41 -16.81
CA VAL A 235 -3.30 5.71 -18.11
C VAL A 235 -4.68 5.90 -18.73
N VAL A 236 -5.75 5.74 -17.96
CA VAL A 236 -7.14 5.83 -18.44
C VAL A 236 -7.51 7.28 -18.76
N ILE A 237 -7.26 8.21 -17.85
CA ILE A 237 -7.57 9.63 -17.98
C ILE A 237 -6.78 10.23 -19.13
N GLN A 238 -5.48 9.91 -19.28
CA GLN A 238 -4.70 10.41 -20.41
C GLN A 238 -5.27 9.92 -21.75
N THR A 239 -5.68 8.65 -21.82
CA THR A 239 -6.29 8.10 -23.03
C THR A 239 -7.62 8.79 -23.35
N LEU A 240 -8.47 9.01 -22.35
CA LEU A 240 -9.72 9.76 -22.53
C LEU A 240 -9.48 11.24 -22.86
N GLN A 241 -8.45 11.86 -22.31
CA GLN A 241 -8.08 13.24 -22.63
C GLN A 241 -7.63 13.35 -24.09
N ASN A 242 -6.88 12.37 -24.60
CA ASN A 242 -6.53 12.32 -26.03
C ASN A 242 -7.79 12.25 -26.92
N VAL A 243 -8.84 11.55 -26.49
CA VAL A 243 -10.14 11.53 -27.19
C VAL A 243 -10.80 12.90 -27.15
N ILE A 244 -10.85 13.54 -25.99
CA ILE A 244 -11.43 14.88 -25.82
C ILE A 244 -10.69 15.90 -26.71
N ASP A 245 -9.37 15.86 -26.71
CA ASP A 245 -8.52 16.76 -27.50
C ASP A 245 -8.72 16.52 -29.00
N ALA A 246 -8.77 15.26 -29.45
CA ALA A 246 -9.02 14.91 -30.84
C ALA A 246 -10.42 15.32 -31.32
N VAL A 247 -11.44 15.16 -30.47
CA VAL A 247 -12.81 15.64 -30.72
C VAL A 247 -12.83 17.17 -30.89
N ASN A 248 -12.15 17.90 -30.00
CA ASN A 248 -12.10 19.36 -30.05
C ASN A 248 -11.27 19.90 -31.21
N ALA A 249 -10.27 19.15 -31.67
CA ALA A 249 -9.44 19.48 -32.82
C ALA A 249 -10.13 19.20 -34.17
N LEU A 250 -11.22 18.43 -34.19
CA LEU A 250 -11.94 18.11 -35.42
C LEU A 250 -12.62 19.35 -35.99
N GLU A 251 -12.20 19.75 -37.18
CA GLU A 251 -12.79 20.87 -37.92
C GLU A 251 -13.11 20.42 -39.34
N ILE A 252 -14.41 20.40 -39.68
CA ILE A 252 -14.90 20.11 -41.03
C ILE A 252 -15.81 21.25 -41.45
N LYS A 253 -15.45 22.00 -42.49
CA LYS A 253 -16.21 23.17 -42.96
C LYS A 253 -16.12 23.33 -44.48
N ILE A 254 -17.19 23.85 -45.06
CA ILE A 254 -17.21 24.38 -46.43
C ILE A 254 -17.11 25.90 -46.33
N LEU A 255 -16.18 26.52 -47.05
CA LEU A 255 -16.01 27.97 -47.04
C LEU A 255 -17.21 28.66 -47.72
N PRO A 256 -17.64 29.84 -47.24
CA PRO A 256 -18.83 30.54 -47.77
C PRO A 256 -18.78 30.82 -49.28
N ALA A 257 -17.58 30.99 -49.84
CA ALA A 257 -17.39 31.19 -51.28
C ALA A 257 -17.95 30.04 -52.13
N ALA A 258 -18.09 28.82 -51.57
CA ALA A 258 -18.68 27.68 -52.27
C ALA A 258 -20.18 27.88 -52.58
N GLU A 259 -20.92 28.64 -51.76
CA GLU A 259 -22.33 28.91 -52.00
C GLU A 259 -22.57 29.84 -53.19
N SER A 260 -21.56 30.64 -53.56
CA SER A 260 -21.61 31.57 -54.68
C SER A 260 -21.32 30.90 -56.03
N ILE A 261 -20.94 29.61 -56.04
CA ILE A 261 -20.68 28.87 -57.28
C ILE A 261 -22.02 28.52 -57.95
N PRO A 262 -22.26 28.93 -59.20
CA PRO A 262 -23.48 28.61 -59.93
C PRO A 262 -23.74 27.10 -59.97
N LEU A 263 -24.99 26.68 -59.77
CA LEU A 263 -25.44 25.26 -59.75
C LEU A 263 -24.96 24.42 -58.54
N VAL A 264 -24.08 24.94 -57.67
CA VAL A 264 -23.50 24.18 -56.54
C VAL A 264 -24.18 24.50 -55.19
N GLY A 265 -24.85 25.66 -55.06
CA GLY A 265 -25.42 26.13 -53.79
C GLY A 265 -26.39 25.17 -53.08
N THR A 266 -27.21 24.40 -53.80
CA THR A 266 -28.12 23.40 -53.21
C THR A 266 -27.36 22.21 -52.60
N ILE A 267 -26.26 21.80 -53.25
CA ILE A 267 -25.39 20.71 -52.77
C ILE A 267 -24.65 21.16 -51.50
N VAL A 268 -24.16 22.40 -51.46
CA VAL A 268 -23.47 22.97 -50.29
C VAL A 268 -24.37 22.94 -49.05
N LYS A 269 -25.65 23.34 -49.17
CA LYS A 269 -26.60 23.28 -48.05
C LYS A 269 -26.79 21.87 -47.50
N THR A 270 -26.91 20.90 -48.40
CA THR A 270 -27.09 19.48 -48.02
C THR A 270 -25.83 18.96 -47.31
N LEU A 271 -24.64 19.24 -47.84
CA LEU A 271 -23.38 18.84 -47.24
C LEU A 271 -23.13 19.53 -45.89
N ASN A 272 -23.47 20.80 -45.75
CA ASN A 272 -23.40 21.51 -44.47
C ASN A 272 -24.29 20.86 -43.41
N GLN A 273 -25.48 20.35 -43.77
CA GLN A 273 -26.33 19.60 -42.85
C GLN A 273 -25.69 18.27 -42.42
N VAL A 274 -25.05 17.55 -43.35
CA VAL A 274 -24.31 16.31 -43.05
C VAL A 274 -23.11 16.58 -42.15
N ILE A 275 -22.35 17.64 -42.43
CA ILE A 275 -21.23 18.10 -41.59
C ILE A 275 -21.73 18.41 -40.18
N ASN A 276 -22.76 19.23 -40.03
CA ASN A 276 -23.28 19.61 -38.72
C ASN A 276 -23.80 18.40 -37.94
N SER A 277 -24.46 17.44 -38.61
CA SER A 277 -24.90 16.20 -37.99
C SER A 277 -23.71 15.35 -37.52
N THR A 278 -22.65 15.28 -38.33
CA THR A 278 -21.41 14.57 -38.00
C THR A 278 -20.70 15.21 -36.82
N LEU A 279 -20.50 16.53 -36.84
CA LEU A 279 -19.87 17.27 -35.75
C LEU A 279 -20.70 17.16 -34.47
N SER A 280 -22.03 17.19 -34.55
CA SER A 280 -22.90 16.97 -33.39
C SER A 280 -22.68 15.60 -32.75
N LEU A 281 -22.57 14.53 -33.56
CA LEU A 281 -22.26 13.19 -33.06
C LEU A 281 -20.90 13.16 -32.36
N VAL A 282 -19.87 13.74 -32.99
CA VAL A 282 -18.51 13.80 -32.43
C VAL A 282 -18.48 14.60 -31.12
N THR A 283 -19.19 15.72 -31.03
CA THR A 283 -19.30 16.48 -29.77
C THR A 283 -19.97 15.68 -28.65
N GLY A 284 -20.93 14.81 -29.00
CA GLY A 284 -21.56 13.88 -28.04
C GLY A 284 -20.54 12.89 -27.45
N VAL A 285 -19.61 12.40 -28.28
CA VAL A 285 -18.50 11.54 -27.79
C VAL A 285 -17.59 12.31 -26.83
N GLY A 286 -17.23 13.55 -27.15
CA GLY A 286 -16.43 14.39 -26.26
C GLY A 286 -17.09 14.60 -24.89
N GLN A 287 -18.42 14.73 -24.85
CA GLN A 287 -19.18 14.82 -23.60
C GLN A 287 -19.16 13.50 -22.81
N LEU A 288 -19.33 12.35 -23.48
CA LEU A 288 -19.24 11.04 -22.84
C LEU A 288 -17.85 10.82 -22.22
N ALA A 289 -16.78 11.10 -22.97
CA ALA A 289 -15.41 11.00 -22.49
C ALA A 289 -15.16 11.95 -21.29
N THR A 290 -15.61 13.19 -21.38
CA THR A 290 -15.51 14.18 -20.28
C THR A 290 -16.24 13.72 -19.02
N ASN A 291 -17.44 13.16 -19.17
CA ASN A 291 -18.21 12.64 -18.05
C ASN A 291 -17.52 11.43 -17.42
N LEU A 292 -16.90 10.56 -18.20
CA LEU A 292 -16.15 9.43 -17.67
C LEU A 292 -14.91 9.89 -16.90
N VAL A 293 -14.12 10.82 -17.44
CA VAL A 293 -12.98 11.44 -16.72
C VAL A 293 -13.44 12.04 -15.40
N LYS A 294 -14.59 12.72 -15.40
CA LYS A 294 -15.18 13.27 -14.18
C LYS A 294 -15.55 12.18 -13.16
N ASN A 295 -16.25 11.14 -13.60
CA ASN A 295 -16.67 10.03 -12.73
C ASN A 295 -15.47 9.30 -12.10
N ILE A 296 -14.36 9.19 -12.83
CA ILE A 296 -13.10 8.65 -12.30
C ILE A 296 -12.53 9.61 -11.25
N THR A 297 -12.35 10.89 -11.63
CA THR A 297 -11.68 11.89 -10.79
C THR A 297 -12.46 12.24 -9.52
N ASP A 298 -13.79 12.20 -9.56
CA ASP A 298 -14.63 12.46 -8.39
C ASP A 298 -14.89 11.20 -7.53
N GLY A 299 -14.38 10.05 -7.97
CA GLY A 299 -14.49 8.78 -7.27
C GLY A 299 -15.88 8.13 -7.33
N THR A 300 -16.77 8.60 -8.21
CA THR A 300 -18.05 7.93 -8.54
C THR A 300 -17.79 6.54 -9.10
N LEU A 301 -16.75 6.41 -9.93
CA LEU A 301 -16.19 5.13 -10.34
C LEU A 301 -15.07 4.74 -9.36
N ASP A 302 -15.29 3.68 -8.59
CA ASP A 302 -14.40 3.31 -7.48
C ASP A 302 -13.40 2.23 -7.89
N LEU A 303 -12.37 2.63 -8.65
CA LEU A 303 -11.36 1.70 -9.17
C LEU A 303 -10.62 0.96 -8.06
N VAL A 304 -10.42 1.59 -6.90
CA VAL A 304 -9.77 0.97 -5.74
C VAL A 304 -10.53 -0.30 -5.31
N SER A 305 -11.86 -0.25 -5.31
CA SER A 305 -12.70 -1.38 -4.95
C SER A 305 -12.62 -2.52 -5.98
N GLU A 306 -12.50 -2.18 -7.27
CA GLU A 306 -12.36 -3.16 -8.34
C GLU A 306 -10.97 -3.83 -8.31
N LEU A 307 -9.90 -3.04 -8.15
CA LEU A 307 -8.52 -3.54 -8.04
C LEU A 307 -8.33 -4.43 -6.80
N ALA A 308 -8.98 -4.11 -5.69
CA ALA A 308 -8.95 -4.96 -4.50
C ALA A 308 -9.60 -6.33 -4.73
N GLN A 309 -10.65 -6.39 -5.55
CA GLN A 309 -11.33 -7.64 -5.92
C GLN A 309 -10.54 -8.46 -6.93
N ALA A 310 -9.77 -7.81 -7.79
CA ALA A 310 -9.01 -8.43 -8.88
C ALA A 310 -7.70 -9.10 -8.43
N SER A 311 -7.31 -9.00 -7.16
CA SER A 311 -6.13 -9.67 -6.61
C SER A 311 -4.83 -9.38 -7.37
N VAL A 312 -4.62 -8.12 -7.77
CA VAL A 312 -3.54 -7.69 -8.67
C VAL A 312 -2.14 -7.64 -8.02
N LEU A 313 -1.96 -8.09 -6.78
CA LEU A 313 -0.66 -8.09 -6.12
C LEU A 313 0.12 -9.39 -6.37
N GLY A 314 1.39 -9.26 -6.75
CA GLY A 314 2.36 -10.33 -6.97
C GLY A 314 3.28 -10.55 -5.76
N LYS A 315 4.60 -10.61 -6.00
CA LYS A 315 5.60 -10.65 -4.93
C LYS A 315 5.63 -9.33 -4.15
N ILE A 316 5.69 -9.43 -2.84
CA ILE A 316 5.90 -8.31 -1.92
C ILE A 316 7.24 -8.52 -1.21
N SER A 317 8.01 -7.45 -1.03
CA SER A 317 9.23 -7.39 -0.22
C SER A 317 9.21 -6.12 0.63
N VAL A 318 9.57 -6.25 1.90
CA VAL A 318 9.81 -5.12 2.80
C VAL A 318 11.14 -5.34 3.49
N ASP A 319 12.04 -4.38 3.33
CA ASP A 319 13.40 -4.41 3.85
C ASP A 319 13.65 -3.16 4.69
N LEU A 320 14.12 -3.34 5.93
CA LEU A 320 14.34 -2.23 6.86
C LEU A 320 15.62 -2.42 7.67
N SER A 321 16.05 -1.34 8.32
CA SER A 321 17.21 -1.33 9.20
C SER A 321 16.85 -0.71 10.53
N VAL A 322 17.30 -1.32 11.63
CA VAL A 322 17.18 -0.77 12.97
C VAL A 322 18.53 -0.79 13.67
N ASN A 323 18.75 0.17 14.57
CA ASN A 323 19.91 0.22 15.44
C ASN A 323 19.57 -0.44 16.77
N VAL A 324 20.46 -1.28 17.28
CA VAL A 324 20.37 -1.93 18.59
C VAL A 324 21.43 -1.32 19.49
N SER A 325 21.00 -0.44 20.38
CA SER A 325 21.86 0.36 21.23
C SER A 325 22.17 -0.40 22.51
N ASN A 326 23.19 -1.26 22.46
CA ASN A 326 23.73 -1.98 23.61
C ASN A 326 22.72 -2.98 24.23
N PRO A 327 22.72 -4.26 23.83
CA PRO A 327 21.89 -5.27 24.49
C PRO A 327 22.34 -5.38 25.95
N THR A 328 21.71 -4.63 26.85
CA THR A 328 22.18 -4.47 28.24
C THR A 328 22.00 -5.75 29.07
N ASN A 329 21.37 -6.78 28.49
CA ASN A 329 21.44 -8.15 28.95
C ASN A 329 22.50 -8.90 28.13
N ALA A 330 23.72 -8.92 28.66
CA ALA A 330 24.97 -9.36 28.04
C ALA A 330 25.05 -10.86 27.62
N CYS A 331 23.97 -11.51 27.19
CA CYS A 331 23.93 -12.95 26.88
C CYS A 331 23.03 -13.34 25.68
N VAL A 332 22.59 -12.40 24.84
CA VAL A 332 21.77 -12.73 23.66
C VAL A 332 22.66 -13.31 22.54
N LYS A 333 22.99 -14.60 22.66
CA LYS A 333 23.82 -15.33 21.68
C LYS A 333 23.08 -15.59 20.37
N SER A 334 21.77 -15.71 20.42
CA SER A 334 20.94 -16.07 19.28
C SER A 334 19.50 -15.63 19.53
N SER A 335 18.93 -14.87 18.60
CA SER A 335 17.58 -14.34 18.67
C SER A 335 16.77 -14.79 17.46
N GLU A 336 15.61 -15.39 17.69
CA GLU A 336 14.66 -15.68 16.62
C GLU A 336 13.87 -14.40 16.29
N ILE A 337 13.91 -13.99 15.03
CA ILE A 337 13.13 -12.88 14.48
C ILE A 337 12.00 -13.47 13.65
N LYS A 338 10.76 -13.15 14.00
CA LYS A 338 9.58 -13.55 13.23
C LYS A 338 9.11 -12.40 12.36
N GLY A 339 8.59 -12.71 11.17
CA GLY A 339 8.14 -11.69 10.22
C GLY A 339 6.96 -12.13 9.38
N ALA A 340 6.06 -11.20 9.08
CA ALA A 340 4.90 -11.43 8.21
C ALA A 340 4.40 -10.13 7.59
N ILE A 341 3.52 -10.26 6.59
CA ILE A 341 2.68 -9.15 6.13
C ILE A 341 1.25 -9.49 6.48
N VAL A 342 0.57 -8.59 7.17
CA VAL A 342 -0.74 -8.85 7.76
C VAL A 342 -1.78 -7.83 7.29
N GLY A 343 -3.04 -8.25 7.36
CA GLY A 343 -4.20 -7.50 6.90
C GLY A 343 -4.84 -6.59 7.95
N ASP A 344 -4.11 -6.24 9.00
CA ASP A 344 -4.61 -5.43 10.10
C ASP A 344 -3.55 -4.41 10.52
N SER A 345 -3.99 -3.20 10.86
CA SER A 345 -3.16 -2.16 11.45
C SER A 345 -3.04 -2.32 12.97
N VAL A 346 -3.92 -3.11 13.59
CA VAL A 346 -3.85 -3.49 15.01
C VAL A 346 -3.32 -4.91 15.11
N ILE A 347 -2.13 -5.04 15.69
CA ILE A 347 -1.46 -6.34 15.79
C ILE A 347 -1.60 -6.89 17.21
N ASP A 348 -2.21 -8.07 17.33
CA ASP A 348 -2.16 -8.83 18.57
C ASP A 348 -0.85 -9.62 18.62
N VAL A 349 -0.01 -9.35 19.62
CA VAL A 349 1.26 -10.05 19.87
C VAL A 349 1.07 -11.57 19.94
N GLN A 350 -0.09 -12.03 20.42
CA GLN A 350 -0.41 -13.45 20.46
C GLN A 350 -0.49 -14.07 19.06
N LEU A 351 -0.93 -13.31 18.05
CA LEU A 351 -0.94 -13.75 16.66
C LEU A 351 0.48 -13.79 16.06
N LEU A 352 1.39 -12.93 16.51
CA LEU A 352 2.79 -12.93 16.06
C LEU A 352 3.58 -14.14 16.56
N SER A 353 3.24 -14.64 17.75
CA SER A 353 3.88 -15.84 18.31
C SER A 353 3.69 -17.08 17.43
N SER A 354 2.64 -17.09 16.60
CA SER A 354 2.26 -18.19 15.73
C SER A 354 2.83 -18.15 14.31
N LEU A 355 3.60 -17.12 13.99
CA LEU A 355 4.18 -16.99 12.65
C LEU A 355 5.14 -18.16 12.39
N GLU A 356 4.98 -18.77 11.21
CA GLU A 356 5.80 -19.90 10.78
C GLU A 356 7.14 -19.45 10.18
N ALA A 357 7.21 -18.23 9.64
CA ALA A 357 8.42 -17.70 9.02
C ALA A 357 9.25 -16.92 10.04
N SER A 358 10.49 -17.36 10.21
CA SER A 358 11.48 -16.73 11.08
C SER A 358 12.88 -16.85 10.50
N ASP A 359 13.77 -16.01 11.02
CA ASP A 359 15.22 -16.14 10.84
C ASP A 359 15.91 -15.98 12.18
N THR A 360 17.11 -16.55 12.31
CA THR A 360 17.87 -16.51 13.55
C THR A 360 19.09 -15.62 13.39
N VAL A 361 19.27 -14.67 14.31
CA VAL A 361 20.39 -13.74 14.29
C VAL A 361 21.28 -13.92 15.51
N THR A 362 22.58 -13.94 15.27
CA THR A 362 23.61 -14.00 16.32
C THR A 362 24.30 -12.64 16.39
N PHE A 363 24.32 -12.06 17.59
CA PHE A 363 25.13 -10.88 17.86
C PHE A 363 26.56 -11.33 18.15
N PRO A 364 27.58 -10.58 17.70
CA PRO A 364 28.97 -10.86 18.05
C PRO A 364 29.13 -10.93 19.56
N ASP A 365 29.91 -11.90 20.05
CA ASP A 365 30.13 -12.13 21.48
C ASP A 365 30.48 -10.81 22.18
N GLN A 366 29.56 -10.33 23.02
CA GLN A 366 29.91 -9.42 24.09
C GLN A 366 30.43 -10.30 25.22
N GLU A 367 31.60 -9.99 25.76
CA GLU A 367 32.16 -10.72 26.89
C GLU A 367 31.12 -10.76 28.01
N CYS A 368 30.45 -11.92 28.16
CA CYS A 368 29.58 -12.18 29.28
C CYS A 368 30.54 -12.39 30.44
N ASP A 369 30.78 -11.37 31.27
CA ASP A 369 31.60 -11.52 32.47
C ASP A 369 31.03 -12.66 33.32
N SER A 370 31.63 -13.85 33.18
CA SER A 370 31.31 -15.05 33.96
C SER A 370 32.21 -15.16 35.18
N ASP A 371 32.67 -14.04 35.73
CA ASP A 371 33.56 -14.03 36.88
C ASP A 371 32.75 -13.71 38.14
N SER A 372 31.81 -14.59 38.45
CA SER A 372 31.37 -14.80 39.83
C SER A 372 31.97 -16.12 40.30
N ASP A 373 33.30 -16.11 40.47
CA ASP A 373 34.04 -17.08 41.28
C ASP A 373 33.63 -16.91 42.75
N SER A 374 32.43 -17.41 43.03
CA SER A 374 32.01 -17.86 44.34
C SER A 374 32.42 -19.32 44.42
N ASP A 375 33.62 -19.60 44.98
CA ASP A 375 34.02 -20.87 45.62
C ASP A 375 35.53 -20.86 45.94
N ALA A 376 35.90 -20.37 47.12
CA ALA A 376 37.18 -20.69 47.76
C ALA A 376 37.09 -20.62 49.29
N ASP A 377 36.13 -21.35 49.87
CA ASP A 377 36.21 -21.80 51.27
C ASP A 377 36.76 -23.24 51.26
N ALA A 378 37.99 -23.46 51.77
CA ALA A 378 38.42 -24.71 52.44
C ALA A 378 39.93 -24.68 52.79
N ASP A 379 40.22 -24.23 54.01
CA ASP A 379 41.09 -24.82 55.05
C ASP A 379 42.55 -25.26 54.73
N ALA A 380 43.51 -24.65 55.43
CA ALA A 380 44.61 -25.37 56.10
C ALA A 380 45.37 -24.46 57.09
N ASP A 381 45.19 -24.74 58.39
CA ASP A 381 45.94 -24.21 59.54
C ASP A 381 47.43 -24.63 59.52
N ALA A 382 48.33 -23.78 60.05
CA ALA A 382 49.54 -24.20 60.80
C ALA A 382 50.33 -22.99 61.37
N ASP A 383 50.09 -22.71 62.65
CA ASP A 383 50.95 -22.21 63.74
C ASP A 383 52.40 -21.75 63.46
N SER A 384 52.79 -20.59 64.04
CA SER A 384 53.96 -20.49 64.93
C SER A 384 54.03 -19.11 65.60
N ASP A 385 53.95 -19.13 66.92
CA ASP A 385 54.23 -18.04 67.86
C ASP A 385 55.65 -17.46 67.72
N SER A 386 55.83 -16.17 67.99
CA SER A 386 56.93 -15.68 68.85
C SER A 386 56.74 -14.20 69.23
N ASP A 387 56.66 -14.00 70.54
CA ASP A 387 56.69 -12.78 71.36
C ASP A 387 57.71 -11.71 70.95
N ALA A 388 57.41 -10.43 71.25
CA ALA A 388 58.24 -9.56 72.10
C ALA A 388 57.82 -8.07 72.01
N ASP A 389 57.19 -7.60 73.09
CA ASP A 389 57.45 -6.36 73.85
C ASP A 389 58.15 -5.17 73.17
N ALA A 390 57.57 -3.96 73.35
CA ALA A 390 58.14 -2.88 74.17
C ALA A 390 57.68 -1.47 73.74
N ASP A 391 57.09 -0.77 74.72
CA ASP A 391 57.34 0.64 75.11
C ASP A 391 56.94 1.77 74.13
N ALA A 392 55.97 2.63 74.44
CA ALA A 392 55.89 3.65 75.49
C ALA A 392 56.19 5.06 74.95
N ASP A 393 55.52 6.03 75.58
CA ASP A 393 55.77 7.49 75.57
C ASP A 393 55.13 8.27 74.41
N ALA A 394 54.07 9.08 74.61
CA ALA A 394 53.88 10.26 75.47
C ALA A 394 54.22 11.58 74.77
N ASP A 395 53.44 12.60 75.14
CA ASP A 395 53.59 14.05 74.95
C ASP A 395 53.06 14.62 73.61
N ALA A 396 51.95 15.36 73.58
CA ALA A 396 51.59 16.63 74.24
C ALA A 396 52.09 17.89 73.49
N ASP A 397 51.22 18.90 73.51
CA ASP A 397 51.40 20.33 73.19
C ASP A 397 51.36 20.74 71.71
N ALA A 398 50.93 21.94 71.31
CA ALA A 398 50.00 22.97 71.77
C ALA A 398 50.15 24.13 70.75
N ASP A 399 49.08 24.91 70.57
CA ASP A 399 49.06 26.32 70.16
C ASP A 399 49.61 26.77 68.78
N ALA A 400 48.77 27.44 67.99
CA ALA A 400 48.68 28.91 68.03
C ALA A 400 48.06 29.49 66.74
N ASP A 401 47.03 30.30 66.95
CA ASP A 401 46.45 31.26 66.01
C ASP A 401 47.48 32.31 65.55
N ALA A 402 47.36 32.78 64.30
CA ALA A 402 47.63 34.19 63.95
C ALA A 402 47.14 34.51 62.52
N ASP A 403 46.06 35.28 62.46
CA ASP A 403 45.70 36.14 61.34
C ASP A 403 46.79 37.19 61.06
N ALA A 404 46.93 37.57 59.78
CA ALA A 404 47.51 38.85 59.34
C ALA A 404 46.82 39.34 58.05
#